data_AF-A0A8G1UM64-F1
#
_entry.id   AF-A0A8G1UM64-F1
#
_cell.length_a   1.000
_cell.length_b   1.000
_cell.length_c   1.000
_cell.angle_alpha   90.00
_cell.angle_beta   90.00
_cell.angle_gamma   90.00
#
_symmetry.space_group_name_H-M   'P 1'
#
loop_
_entity.id
_entity.type
_entity.pdbx_description
1 polymer ?
#
loop_
_entity_poly.entity_id
_entity_poly.type
_entity_poly.pdbx_seq_one_letter_code
_entity_poly.pdbx_strand_id
1 'polypeptide(L)'
;MTVRPLMVHLPPFEQWVTVSYIGTGGEAGELRESWRIFDSPSGPAGAGPTDSASIAQAVDIDTQETNRAKVVLFAPQVLARQNAVATGGPLPEPRPGEIPTRNPIAFRAREVRTSSGTFGHLRIFTFETDDPRGYTQELIRLVRLLPRQGLILDVRDNGGGDMRVAECLLQVFTPHRVAPEPVQFLSSPLNLRICRSAVADLGIDLAAWIPSMDQALELGATFSEAFPATSPTAANTIGRQYFGPVVLVTNARCFSATDIFAAGFQDHGIGPVLGTDPNTGAGGANVWTHDVLCELMVHDPASPYAPLPKQSNMRVAIRRTLRVGARSGTPVEDLGVTPDAVHRMTRRDLLEDNADLLNRAGRMLAQERPAG
;
A
#
# COMPACT_ATOMS: atom_id res chain seq x y z
N MET A 1 -20.58 -6.99 0.77
CA MET A 1 -20.05 -8.33 1.08
C MET A 1 -19.17 -8.21 2.30
N THR A 2 -19.39 -9.06 3.29
CA THR A 2 -18.61 -9.06 4.54
C THR A 2 -17.58 -10.19 4.45
N VAL A 3 -16.30 -9.85 4.55
CA VAL A 3 -15.18 -10.80 4.63
C VAL A 3 -14.55 -10.60 6.00
N ARG A 4 -14.20 -11.70 6.68
CA ARG A 4 -13.69 -11.67 8.06
C ARG A 4 -12.44 -12.53 8.19
N PRO A 5 -11.24 -11.95 8.03
CA PRO A 5 -9.98 -12.67 8.20
C PRO A 5 -9.84 -13.18 9.64
N LEU A 6 -9.82 -14.50 9.84
CA LEU A 6 -9.77 -15.11 11.17
C LEU A 6 -8.41 -15.00 11.87
N MET A 7 -7.37 -14.53 11.15
CA MET A 7 -6.07 -14.23 11.76
C MET A 7 -6.06 -12.92 12.57
N VAL A 8 -7.02 -12.02 12.33
CA VAL A 8 -7.16 -10.74 13.07
C VAL A 8 -8.51 -10.58 13.77
N HIS A 9 -9.53 -11.37 13.38
CA HIS A 9 -10.86 -11.33 13.98
C HIS A 9 -11.27 -12.66 14.58
N LEU A 10 -12.08 -12.60 15.64
CA LEU A 10 -12.82 -13.78 16.11
C LEU A 10 -13.80 -14.27 15.03
N PRO A 11 -14.21 -15.56 15.02
CA PRO A 11 -15.30 -16.02 14.19
C PRO A 11 -16.59 -15.23 14.42
N PRO A 12 -17.45 -15.06 13.40
CA PRO A 12 -18.76 -14.43 13.59
C PRO A 12 -19.62 -15.27 14.54
N PHE A 13 -20.42 -14.60 15.38
CA PHE A 13 -21.42 -15.27 16.23
C PHE A 13 -22.68 -15.61 15.41
N GLU A 14 -22.98 -14.79 14.42
CA GLU A 14 -24.11 -14.94 13.51
C GLU A 14 -23.86 -16.09 12.53
N GLN A 15 -24.89 -16.90 12.28
CA GLN A 15 -24.80 -18.04 11.36
C GLN A 15 -25.06 -17.65 9.89
N TRP A 16 -25.86 -16.62 9.64
CA TRP A 16 -26.20 -16.12 8.31
C TRP A 16 -26.56 -14.63 8.31
N VAL A 17 -26.57 -14.02 7.13
CA VAL A 17 -27.09 -12.67 6.89
C VAL A 17 -28.32 -12.75 6.01
N THR A 18 -29.35 -11.98 6.35
CA THR A 18 -30.55 -11.80 5.54
C THR A 18 -30.55 -10.40 4.92
N VAL A 19 -30.72 -10.32 3.60
CA VAL A 19 -30.87 -9.07 2.84
C VAL A 19 -32.25 -9.06 2.21
N SER A 20 -33.13 -8.19 2.70
CA SER A 20 -34.43 -7.92 2.07
C SER A 20 -34.29 -6.76 1.08
N TYR A 21 -34.89 -6.89 -0.09
CA TYR A 21 -34.82 -5.87 -1.15
C TYR A 21 -36.12 -5.78 -1.93
N ILE A 22 -36.30 -4.68 -2.66
CA ILE A 22 -37.37 -4.52 -3.64
C ILE A 22 -36.76 -4.69 -5.02
N GLY A 23 -37.26 -5.67 -5.78
CA GLY A 23 -36.85 -5.92 -7.15
C GLY A 23 -37.26 -4.80 -8.09
N THR A 24 -36.73 -4.82 -9.32
CA THR A 24 -37.04 -3.79 -10.31
C THR A 24 -38.52 -3.77 -10.74
N GLY A 25 -39.25 -4.88 -10.52
CA GLY A 25 -40.70 -4.97 -10.74
C GLY A 25 -41.55 -4.53 -9.54
N GLY A 26 -40.93 -4.15 -8.41
CA GLY A 26 -41.62 -3.76 -7.18
C GLY A 26 -41.89 -4.91 -6.21
N GLU A 27 -41.56 -6.15 -6.57
CA GLU A 27 -41.67 -7.31 -5.67
C GLU A 27 -40.68 -7.25 -4.50
N ALA A 28 -41.14 -7.65 -3.31
CA ALA A 28 -40.26 -7.87 -2.17
C ALA A 28 -39.52 -9.21 -2.33
N GLY A 29 -38.20 -9.18 -2.15
CA GLY A 29 -37.33 -10.35 -2.16
C GLY A 29 -36.51 -10.46 -0.88
N GLU A 30 -36.09 -11.69 -0.56
CA GLU A 30 -35.16 -12.00 0.53
C GLU A 30 -34.02 -12.86 -0.02
N LEU A 31 -32.78 -12.48 0.31
CA LEU A 31 -31.59 -13.29 0.12
C LEU A 31 -31.03 -13.67 1.49
N ARG A 32 -30.86 -14.97 1.75
CA ARG A 32 -30.22 -15.48 2.96
C ARG A 32 -28.93 -16.19 2.61
N GLU A 33 -27.81 -15.73 3.17
CA GLU A 33 -26.48 -16.28 2.91
C GLU A 33 -25.79 -16.66 4.23
N SER A 34 -25.38 -17.92 4.33
CA SER A 34 -24.54 -18.42 5.42
C SER A 34 -23.08 -18.05 5.20
N TRP A 35 -22.30 -17.96 6.29
CA TRP A 35 -20.86 -17.79 6.17
C TRP A 35 -20.22 -18.95 5.43
N ARG A 36 -19.29 -18.63 4.54
CA ARG A 36 -18.47 -19.60 3.81
C ARG A 36 -17.02 -19.44 4.27
N ILE A 37 -16.35 -20.56 4.50
CA ILE A 37 -14.97 -20.61 4.99
C ILE A 37 -14.08 -20.97 3.81
N PHE A 38 -12.97 -20.25 3.67
CA PHE A 38 -11.96 -20.48 2.65
C PHE A 38 -10.58 -20.28 3.24
N ASP A 39 -9.62 -21.07 2.79
CA ASP A 39 -8.23 -20.83 3.08
C ASP A 39 -7.73 -19.67 2.22
N SER A 40 -7.10 -18.68 2.86
CA SER A 40 -6.41 -17.61 2.16
C SER A 40 -5.18 -18.20 1.46
N PRO A 41 -4.90 -17.86 0.19
CA PRO A 41 -3.63 -18.22 -0.43
C PRO A 41 -2.49 -17.68 0.44
N SER A 42 -1.41 -18.45 0.54
CA SER A 42 -0.20 -17.99 1.21
C SER A 42 0.21 -16.63 0.64
N GLY A 43 0.45 -15.68 1.52
CA GLY A 43 1.13 -14.44 1.15
C GLY A 43 2.54 -14.71 0.63
N PRO A 44 3.24 -13.66 0.15
CA PRO A 44 4.69 -13.71 0.06
C PRO A 44 5.26 -14.30 1.34
N ALA A 45 6.27 -15.16 1.20
CA ALA A 45 6.84 -15.87 2.33
C ALA A 45 7.33 -14.81 3.30
N GLY A 46 6.66 -14.69 4.45
CA GLY A 46 7.04 -13.72 5.47
C GLY A 46 8.53 -13.86 5.68
N ALA A 47 9.27 -12.79 5.36
CA ALA A 47 10.69 -12.78 5.57
C ALA A 47 10.94 -13.20 7.02
N GLY A 48 12.01 -13.98 7.25
CA GLY A 48 12.38 -14.37 8.61
C GLY A 48 12.37 -13.13 9.52
N PRO A 49 12.06 -13.28 10.82
CA PRO A 49 11.81 -12.13 11.70
C PRO A 49 12.97 -11.10 11.70
N THR A 50 14.19 -11.49 11.31
CA THR A 50 15.38 -10.63 11.15
C THR A 50 15.61 -9.96 9.80
N ASP A 51 14.80 -10.17 8.77
CA ASP A 51 15.07 -9.54 7.46
C ASP A 51 14.77 -8.03 7.49
N SER A 52 15.59 -7.23 6.83
CA SER A 52 15.32 -5.82 6.50
C SER A 52 13.91 -5.59 5.91
N ALA A 53 13.33 -6.60 5.25
CA ALA A 53 11.98 -6.57 4.74
C ALA A 53 10.90 -6.62 5.84
N SER A 54 11.14 -7.30 6.96
CA SER A 54 10.19 -7.42 8.08
C SER A 54 10.01 -6.08 8.81
N ILE A 55 11.10 -5.33 8.97
CA ILE A 55 11.12 -4.03 9.65
C ILE A 55 10.64 -2.86 8.79
N ALA A 56 10.58 -3.06 7.47
CA ALA A 56 10.10 -2.10 6.49
C ALA A 56 8.63 -2.35 6.09
N GLN A 57 7.98 -3.35 6.69
CA GLN A 57 6.56 -3.59 6.46
C GLN A 57 5.71 -2.44 7.00
N ALA A 58 4.81 -1.98 6.15
CA ALA A 58 3.81 -0.98 6.43
C ALA A 58 2.52 -1.49 5.78
N VAL A 59 1.77 -2.32 6.52
CA VAL A 59 0.63 -3.06 5.97
C VAL A 59 -0.57 -3.17 6.91
N ASP A 60 -1.76 -2.98 6.35
CA ASP A 60 -3.04 -3.34 6.97
C ASP A 60 -3.42 -4.79 6.64
N ILE A 61 -3.15 -5.72 7.57
CA ILE A 61 -3.43 -7.16 7.40
C ILE A 61 -4.92 -7.42 7.12
N ASP A 62 -5.84 -6.65 7.71
CA ASP A 62 -7.27 -6.87 7.48
C ASP A 62 -7.66 -6.63 6.02
N THR A 63 -7.27 -5.47 5.47
CA THR A 63 -7.48 -5.15 4.05
C THR A 63 -6.75 -6.13 3.15
N GLN A 64 -5.53 -6.50 3.50
CA GLN A 64 -4.70 -7.41 2.73
C GLN A 64 -5.30 -8.81 2.62
N GLU A 65 -5.67 -9.43 3.73
CA GLU A 65 -6.34 -10.74 3.73
C GLU A 65 -7.70 -10.68 3.06
N THR A 66 -8.44 -9.59 3.28
CA THR A 66 -9.71 -9.36 2.58
C THR A 66 -9.51 -9.31 1.06
N ASN A 67 -8.43 -8.67 0.59
CA ASN A 67 -8.11 -8.61 -0.84
C ASN A 67 -7.68 -9.98 -1.39
N ARG A 68 -6.88 -10.75 -0.66
CA ARG A 68 -6.53 -12.14 -1.02
C ARG A 68 -7.76 -13.02 -1.16
N ALA A 69 -8.66 -12.97 -0.18
CA ALA A 69 -9.93 -13.70 -0.22
C ALA A 69 -10.79 -13.29 -1.43
N LYS A 70 -10.88 -11.98 -1.74
CA LYS A 70 -11.61 -11.50 -2.93
C LYS A 70 -11.04 -12.03 -4.24
N VAL A 71 -9.71 -12.16 -4.35
CA VAL A 71 -9.07 -12.74 -5.55
C VAL A 71 -9.52 -14.19 -5.74
N VAL A 72 -9.52 -14.99 -4.67
CA VAL A 72 -9.99 -16.39 -4.72
C VAL A 72 -11.46 -16.47 -5.11
N LEU A 73 -12.30 -15.64 -4.51
CA LEU A 73 -13.75 -15.73 -4.67
C LEU A 73 -14.27 -15.15 -5.98
N PHE A 74 -13.65 -14.09 -6.51
CA PHE A 74 -14.21 -13.30 -7.60
C PHE A 74 -13.25 -13.07 -8.77
N ALA A 75 -12.01 -13.50 -8.65
CA ALA A 75 -11.02 -13.34 -9.72
C ALA A 75 -10.22 -14.63 -10.00
N PRO A 76 -10.87 -15.79 -10.25
CA PRO A 76 -10.18 -17.04 -10.57
C PRO A 76 -9.22 -16.90 -11.77
N GLN A 77 -9.50 -15.99 -12.71
CA GLN A 77 -8.62 -15.66 -13.82
C GLN A 77 -7.27 -15.06 -13.38
N VAL A 78 -7.22 -14.33 -12.25
CA VAL A 78 -5.98 -13.77 -11.69
C VAL A 78 -5.12 -14.91 -11.14
N LEU A 79 -5.71 -15.86 -10.43
CA LEU A 79 -5.01 -17.05 -9.93
C LEU A 79 -4.50 -17.93 -11.07
N ALA A 80 -5.32 -18.13 -12.11
CA ALA A 80 -4.90 -18.87 -13.30
C ALA A 80 -3.68 -18.22 -13.98
N ARG A 81 -3.66 -16.89 -14.11
CA ARG A 81 -2.50 -16.15 -14.63
C ARG A 81 -1.29 -16.26 -13.70
N GLN A 82 -1.48 -16.13 -12.39
CA GLN A 82 -0.40 -16.28 -11.42
C GLN A 82 0.28 -17.65 -11.53
N ASN A 83 -0.51 -18.72 -11.64
CA ASN A 83 0.00 -20.08 -11.82
C ASN A 83 0.73 -20.24 -13.16
N ALA A 84 0.21 -19.63 -14.24
CA ALA A 84 0.89 -19.64 -15.54
C ALA A 84 2.26 -18.92 -15.48
N VAL A 85 2.34 -17.77 -14.81
CA VAL A 85 3.62 -17.08 -14.57
C VAL A 85 4.59 -17.98 -13.79
N ALA A 86 4.14 -18.55 -12.68
CA ALA A 86 4.98 -19.35 -11.79
C ALA A 86 5.51 -20.63 -12.47
N THR A 87 4.73 -21.20 -13.40
CA THR A 87 5.09 -22.43 -14.15
C THR A 87 5.76 -22.15 -15.50
N GLY A 88 5.93 -20.88 -15.88
CA GLY A 88 6.40 -20.50 -17.22
C GLY A 88 5.45 -20.93 -18.35
N GLY A 89 4.19 -21.21 -18.02
CA GLY A 89 3.14 -21.62 -18.94
C GLY A 89 2.55 -20.46 -19.75
N PRO A 90 1.69 -20.76 -20.74
CA PRO A 90 1.02 -19.72 -21.52
C PRO A 90 0.08 -18.90 -20.64
N LEU A 91 0.21 -17.58 -20.70
CA LEU A 91 -0.64 -16.66 -19.96
C LEU A 91 -2.07 -16.69 -20.52
N PRO A 92 -3.11 -16.90 -19.70
CA PRO A 92 -4.49 -16.70 -20.12
C PRO A 92 -4.68 -15.31 -20.74
N GLU A 93 -5.39 -15.26 -21.87
CA GLU A 93 -5.59 -14.02 -22.64
C GLU A 93 -6.13 -12.87 -21.75
N PRO A 94 -5.57 -11.66 -21.89
CA PRO A 94 -6.10 -10.44 -21.25
C PRO A 94 -7.56 -10.18 -21.66
N ARG A 95 -8.29 -9.41 -20.85
CA ARG A 95 -9.54 -8.84 -21.38
C ARG A 95 -9.20 -7.89 -22.54
N PRO A 96 -10.09 -7.69 -23.52
CA PRO A 96 -9.84 -6.75 -24.60
C PRO A 96 -9.40 -5.38 -24.06
N GLY A 97 -8.24 -4.89 -24.53
CA GLY A 97 -7.65 -3.62 -24.09
C GLY A 97 -6.79 -3.68 -22.82
N GLU A 98 -6.72 -4.81 -22.12
CA GLU A 98 -5.77 -5.03 -21.02
C GLU A 98 -4.38 -5.44 -21.55
N ILE A 99 -3.34 -4.93 -20.91
CA ILE A 99 -1.96 -5.35 -21.16
C ILE A 99 -1.66 -6.52 -20.22
N PRO A 100 -1.18 -7.68 -20.74
CA PRO A 100 -0.78 -8.80 -19.89
C PRO A 100 0.28 -8.37 -18.90
N THR A 101 0.13 -8.81 -17.64
CA THR A 101 1.12 -8.58 -16.58
C THR A 101 1.71 -9.88 -16.07
N ARG A 102 2.98 -9.80 -15.66
CA ARG A 102 3.71 -10.87 -14.97
C ARG A 102 3.42 -10.88 -13.46
N ASN A 103 2.72 -9.87 -12.94
CA ASN A 103 2.29 -9.83 -11.54
C ASN A 103 0.80 -9.44 -11.46
N PRO A 104 -0.11 -10.37 -11.80
CA PRO A 104 -1.55 -10.11 -11.85
C PRO A 104 -2.21 -9.89 -10.48
N ILE A 105 -1.52 -10.24 -9.39
CA ILE A 105 -1.95 -9.92 -8.02
C ILE A 105 -1.72 -8.44 -7.71
N ALA A 106 -0.57 -7.89 -8.11
CA ALA A 106 -0.23 -6.50 -7.81
C ALA A 106 -0.78 -5.51 -8.85
N PHE A 107 -0.85 -5.90 -10.13
CA PHE A 107 -1.09 -4.94 -11.22
C PHE A 107 -2.25 -5.30 -12.14
N ARG A 108 -2.90 -4.25 -12.64
CA ARG A 108 -3.73 -4.32 -13.84
C ARG A 108 -3.48 -3.06 -14.68
N ALA A 109 -3.09 -3.26 -15.93
CA ALA A 109 -2.83 -2.17 -16.86
C ALA A 109 -3.75 -2.27 -18.08
N ARG A 110 -4.30 -1.14 -18.54
CA ARG A 110 -5.12 -1.08 -19.74
C ARG A 110 -5.15 0.32 -20.34
N GLU A 111 -5.53 0.39 -21.61
CA GLU A 111 -5.98 1.65 -22.20
C GLU A 111 -7.43 1.94 -21.78
N VAL A 112 -7.74 3.21 -21.50
CA VAL A 112 -9.12 3.66 -21.23
C VAL A 112 -9.48 4.84 -22.12
N ARG A 113 -10.68 4.76 -22.72
CA ARG A 113 -11.25 5.86 -23.50
C ARG A 113 -12.15 6.70 -22.59
N THR A 114 -11.90 7.99 -22.60
CA THR A 114 -12.69 8.98 -21.87
C THR A 114 -13.21 10.04 -22.85
N SER A 115 -14.14 10.87 -22.38
CA SER A 115 -14.60 12.07 -23.10
C SER A 115 -13.49 13.09 -23.38
N SER A 116 -12.35 13.00 -22.70
CA SER A 116 -11.20 13.91 -22.86
C SER A 116 -10.03 13.28 -23.63
N GLY A 117 -10.21 12.07 -24.16
CA GLY A 117 -9.18 11.35 -24.90
C GLY A 117 -8.89 9.96 -24.34
N THR A 118 -7.85 9.35 -24.89
CA THR A 118 -7.39 8.00 -24.54
C THR A 118 -6.19 8.09 -23.61
N PHE A 119 -6.26 7.43 -22.47
CA PHE A 119 -5.24 7.48 -21.42
C PHE A 119 -4.84 6.08 -20.98
N GLY A 120 -3.65 5.97 -20.38
CA GLY A 120 -3.27 4.77 -19.65
C GLY A 120 -4.00 4.68 -18.32
N HIS A 121 -4.37 3.48 -17.91
CA HIS A 121 -4.86 3.19 -16.57
C HIS A 121 -4.04 2.04 -15.98
N LEU A 122 -3.30 2.33 -14.92
CA LEU A 122 -2.53 1.36 -14.15
C LEU A 122 -3.10 1.31 -12.74
N ARG A 123 -3.60 0.14 -12.33
CA ARG A 123 -4.01 -0.11 -10.96
C ARG A 123 -2.93 -0.88 -10.21
N ILE A 124 -2.58 -0.41 -9.01
CA ILE A 124 -1.70 -1.07 -8.05
C ILE A 124 -2.55 -1.54 -6.86
N PHE A 125 -2.75 -2.85 -6.74
CA PHE A 125 -3.59 -3.46 -5.71
C PHE A 125 -2.87 -3.65 -4.36
N THR A 126 -1.55 -3.78 -4.38
CA THR A 126 -0.71 -3.99 -3.18
C THR A 126 0.72 -3.56 -3.46
N PHE A 127 1.41 -2.99 -2.46
CA PHE A 127 2.86 -2.79 -2.46
C PHE A 127 3.63 -3.97 -1.85
N GLU A 128 2.91 -5.03 -1.48
CA GLU A 128 3.52 -6.23 -0.94
C GLU A 128 4.22 -7.04 -2.04
N THR A 129 5.48 -7.41 -1.79
CA THR A 129 6.27 -8.20 -2.72
C THR A 129 7.49 -8.84 -2.04
N ASP A 130 7.82 -10.07 -2.45
CA ASP A 130 9.10 -10.73 -2.15
C ASP A 130 10.18 -10.44 -3.18
N ASP A 131 9.82 -9.82 -4.30
CA ASP A 131 10.74 -9.46 -5.38
C ASP A 131 10.61 -7.98 -5.75
N PRO A 132 11.12 -7.06 -4.90
CA PRO A 132 11.12 -5.62 -5.16
C PRO A 132 11.65 -5.25 -6.55
N ARG A 133 12.65 -5.98 -7.03
CA ARG A 133 13.28 -5.72 -8.33
C ARG A 133 12.35 -6.10 -9.48
N GLY A 134 11.82 -7.31 -9.50
CA GLY A 134 10.88 -7.76 -10.52
C GLY A 134 9.57 -6.97 -10.49
N TYR A 135 9.08 -6.62 -9.30
CA TYR A 135 7.93 -5.73 -9.11
C TYR A 135 8.13 -4.39 -9.80
N THR A 136 9.28 -3.74 -9.54
CA THR A 136 9.64 -2.45 -10.14
C THR A 136 9.81 -2.55 -11.65
N GLN A 137 10.50 -3.58 -12.14
CA GLN A 137 10.71 -3.79 -13.57
C GLN A 137 9.41 -4.03 -14.32
N GLU A 138 8.48 -4.77 -13.72
CA GLU A 138 7.17 -5.03 -14.31
C GLU A 138 6.34 -3.74 -14.39
N LEU A 139 6.31 -2.93 -13.32
CA LEU A 139 5.64 -1.63 -13.37
C LEU A 139 6.21 -0.74 -14.47
N ILE A 140 7.55 -0.65 -14.58
CA ILE A 140 8.23 0.12 -15.63
C ILE A 140 7.84 -0.38 -17.03
N ARG A 141 7.76 -1.71 -17.22
CA ARG A 141 7.32 -2.29 -18.48
C ARG A 141 5.89 -1.89 -18.81
N LEU A 142 4.97 -1.98 -17.84
CA LEU A 142 3.56 -1.63 -18.04
C LEU A 142 3.40 -0.14 -18.40
N VAL A 143 4.03 0.78 -17.67
CA VAL A 143 3.90 2.22 -17.97
C VAL A 143 4.50 2.61 -19.32
N ARG A 144 5.52 1.89 -19.80
CA ARG A 144 6.11 2.10 -21.14
C ARG A 144 5.22 1.61 -22.29
N LEU A 145 4.33 0.66 -22.02
CA LEU A 145 3.37 0.13 -22.99
C LEU A 145 2.05 0.92 -22.99
N LEU A 146 1.79 1.72 -21.96
CA LEU A 146 0.59 2.55 -21.84
C LEU A 146 0.71 3.86 -22.65
N PRO A 147 -0.44 4.45 -23.06
CA PRO A 147 -0.47 5.76 -23.71
C PRO A 147 0.32 6.83 -22.94
N ARG A 148 1.08 7.64 -23.67
CA ARG A 148 1.94 8.71 -23.10
C ARG A 148 1.21 10.04 -22.90
N GLN A 149 -0.03 10.14 -23.38
CA GLN A 149 -0.87 11.34 -23.26
C GLN A 149 -1.28 11.62 -21.81
N GLY A 150 -1.29 10.59 -20.96
CA GLY A 150 -1.55 10.71 -19.54
C GLY A 150 -1.84 9.35 -18.90
N LEU A 151 -1.57 9.25 -17.60
CA LEU A 151 -1.74 8.04 -16.81
C LEU A 151 -2.67 8.28 -15.63
N ILE A 152 -3.72 7.46 -15.55
CA ILE A 152 -4.55 7.31 -14.36
C ILE A 152 -3.92 6.20 -13.52
N LEU A 153 -3.28 6.57 -12.42
CA LEU A 153 -2.66 5.65 -11.47
C LEU A 153 -3.64 5.39 -10.33
N ASP A 154 -4.23 4.20 -10.25
CA ASP A 154 -5.26 3.86 -9.26
C ASP A 154 -4.68 2.99 -8.14
N VAL A 155 -4.69 3.50 -6.91
CA VAL A 155 -4.20 2.80 -5.71
C VAL A 155 -5.32 2.58 -4.68
N ARG A 156 -6.58 2.72 -5.08
CA ARG A 156 -7.73 2.49 -4.20
C ARG A 156 -7.71 1.07 -3.64
N ASP A 157 -8.18 0.93 -2.41
CA ASP A 157 -8.30 -0.36 -1.70
C ASP A 157 -6.97 -1.11 -1.52
N ASN A 158 -5.84 -0.39 -1.60
CA ASN A 158 -4.51 -0.96 -1.42
C ASN A 158 -4.09 -0.84 0.06
N GLY A 159 -3.93 -2.00 0.72
CA GLY A 159 -3.60 -2.11 2.13
C GLY A 159 -2.14 -1.81 2.50
N GLY A 160 -1.29 -1.47 1.53
CA GLY A 160 0.12 -1.17 1.76
C GLY A 160 1.05 -2.31 1.34
N GLY A 161 2.13 -2.52 2.08
CA GLY A 161 3.19 -3.48 1.78
C GLY A 161 4.58 -2.95 2.16
N ASP A 162 5.55 -3.07 1.24
CA ASP A 162 6.91 -2.56 1.49
C ASP A 162 6.97 -1.04 1.24
N MET A 163 7.23 -0.27 2.30
CA MET A 163 7.35 1.19 2.20
C MET A 163 8.47 1.62 1.25
N ARG A 164 9.56 0.85 1.18
CA ARG A 164 10.74 1.19 0.36
C ARG A 164 10.39 1.07 -1.11
N VAL A 165 9.62 0.04 -1.47
CA VAL A 165 9.08 -0.13 -2.82
C VAL A 165 8.16 1.03 -3.17
N ALA A 166 7.23 1.39 -2.29
CA ALA A 166 6.34 2.54 -2.49
C ALA A 166 7.15 3.83 -2.77
N GLU A 167 8.13 4.17 -1.93
CA GLU A 167 8.93 5.38 -2.10
C GLU A 167 9.79 5.37 -3.36
N CYS A 168 10.45 4.24 -3.67
CA CYS A 168 11.27 4.13 -4.89
C CYS A 168 10.44 4.30 -6.16
N LEU A 169 9.20 3.78 -6.18
CA LEU A 169 8.32 3.84 -7.35
C LEU A 169 7.87 5.26 -7.69
N LEU A 170 7.91 6.21 -6.76
CA LEU A 170 7.64 7.62 -7.05
C LEU A 170 8.55 8.14 -8.17
N GLN A 171 9.83 7.70 -8.19
CA GLN A 171 10.81 8.17 -9.15
C GLN A 171 10.46 7.80 -10.60
N VAL A 172 9.66 6.76 -10.82
CA VAL A 172 9.15 6.38 -12.15
C VAL A 172 8.39 7.54 -12.80
N PHE A 173 7.72 8.38 -11.99
CA PHE A 173 6.77 9.38 -12.46
C PHE A 173 7.26 10.82 -12.36
N THR A 174 8.42 11.07 -11.73
CA THR A 174 8.91 12.44 -11.50
C THR A 174 10.33 12.65 -12.00
N PRO A 175 10.65 13.81 -12.61
CA PRO A 175 12.04 14.20 -12.89
C PRO A 175 12.75 14.72 -11.65
N HIS A 176 12.01 15.02 -10.57
CA HIS A 176 12.57 15.53 -9.33
C HIS A 176 13.20 14.42 -8.51
N ARG A 177 14.15 14.81 -7.66
CA ARG A 177 14.71 13.89 -6.67
C ARG A 177 13.63 13.57 -5.64
N VAL A 178 13.43 12.28 -5.39
CA VAL A 178 12.53 11.81 -4.32
C VAL A 178 13.24 11.96 -2.99
N ALA A 179 12.65 12.71 -2.07
CA ALA A 179 12.98 12.72 -0.66
C ALA A 179 12.13 11.65 0.04
N PRO A 180 12.73 10.58 0.55
CA PRO A 180 11.99 9.60 1.36
C PRO A 180 11.40 10.26 2.61
N GLU A 181 10.21 9.82 2.99
CA GLU A 181 9.50 10.26 4.17
C GLU A 181 10.23 9.77 5.43
N PRO A 182 10.65 10.68 6.33
CA PRO A 182 11.37 10.28 7.52
C PRO A 182 10.40 9.73 8.58
N VAL A 183 10.91 8.81 9.40
CA VAL A 183 10.16 8.15 10.46
C VAL A 183 10.76 8.45 11.83
N GLN A 184 9.90 8.51 12.86
CA GLN A 184 10.29 8.80 14.25
C GLN A 184 9.88 7.66 15.18
N PHE A 185 10.76 7.29 16.11
CA PHE A 185 10.38 6.45 17.24
C PHE A 185 9.67 7.27 18.30
N LEU A 186 8.73 6.64 19.01
CA LEU A 186 8.33 7.11 20.33
C LEU A 186 9.53 7.01 21.28
N SER A 187 9.86 8.09 21.97
CA SER A 187 10.99 8.13 22.91
C SER A 187 10.68 7.31 24.15
N SER A 188 11.41 6.21 24.33
CA SER A 188 11.37 5.43 25.56
C SER A 188 12.72 4.75 25.81
N PRO A 189 13.10 4.48 27.07
CA PRO A 189 14.30 3.71 27.37
C PRO A 189 14.31 2.33 26.70
N LEU A 190 13.14 1.72 26.51
CA LEU A 190 13.01 0.41 25.84
C LEU A 190 13.32 0.53 24.34
N ASN A 191 12.74 1.51 23.64
CA ASN A 191 13.01 1.73 22.21
C ASN A 191 14.47 2.09 21.94
N LEU A 192 15.14 2.79 22.87
CA LEU A 192 16.56 3.08 22.76
C LEU A 192 17.41 1.80 22.86
N ARG A 193 17.06 0.88 23.78
CA ARG A 193 17.73 -0.43 23.86
C ARG A 193 17.51 -1.24 22.59
N ILE A 194 16.28 -1.26 22.07
CA ILE A 194 15.96 -1.91 20.79
C ILE A 194 16.84 -1.35 19.66
N CYS A 195 16.99 -0.02 19.55
CA CYS A 195 17.84 0.58 18.52
C CYS A 195 19.31 0.14 18.64
N ARG A 196 19.83 0.02 19.86
CA ARG A 196 21.21 -0.43 20.11
C ARG A 196 21.39 -1.91 19.76
N SER A 197 20.46 -2.78 20.14
CA SER A 197 20.53 -4.21 19.86
C SER A 197 20.36 -4.52 18.36
N ALA A 198 19.46 -3.81 17.67
CA ALA A 198 19.23 -3.99 16.23
C ALA A 198 20.49 -3.82 15.38
N VAL A 199 21.30 -2.80 15.72
CA VAL A 199 22.56 -2.49 15.03
C VAL A 199 23.61 -3.55 15.32
N ALA A 200 23.70 -4.01 16.57
CA ALA A 200 24.72 -4.95 17.00
C ALA A 200 24.49 -6.38 16.47
N ASP A 201 23.25 -6.84 16.52
CA ASP A 201 22.93 -8.27 16.38
C ASP A 201 22.35 -8.63 15.00
N LEU A 202 21.64 -7.70 14.35
CA LEU A 202 20.85 -7.98 13.14
C LEU A 202 21.29 -7.18 11.90
N GLY A 203 22.28 -6.29 12.03
CA GLY A 203 22.77 -5.48 10.92
C GLY A 203 21.73 -4.52 10.34
N ILE A 204 20.70 -4.18 11.14
CA ILE A 204 19.68 -3.21 10.78
C ILE A 204 20.22 -1.82 11.10
N ASP A 205 20.26 -0.93 10.10
CA ASP A 205 20.77 0.43 10.29
C ASP A 205 19.75 1.32 11.04
N LEU A 206 19.85 1.33 12.37
CA LEU A 206 19.18 2.29 13.26
C LEU A 206 20.19 3.25 13.93
N ALA A 207 21.43 3.30 13.44
CA ALA A 207 22.52 3.99 14.14
C ALA A 207 22.23 5.50 14.32
N ALA A 208 21.56 6.12 13.34
CA ALA A 208 21.15 7.52 13.40
C ALA A 208 20.16 7.81 14.56
N TRP A 209 19.29 6.85 14.90
CA TRP A 209 18.30 7.04 15.95
C TRP A 209 18.87 6.93 17.37
N ILE A 210 19.99 6.24 17.57
CA ILE A 210 20.57 6.04 18.92
C ILE A 210 20.90 7.37 19.62
N PRO A 211 21.77 8.25 19.07
CA PRO A 211 22.09 9.52 19.73
C PRO A 211 20.87 10.44 19.82
N SER A 212 19.96 10.37 18.84
CA SER A 212 18.73 11.15 18.82
C SER A 212 17.76 10.73 19.95
N MET A 213 17.62 9.43 20.19
CA MET A 213 16.82 8.90 21.28
C MET A 213 17.44 9.19 22.64
N ASP A 214 18.77 9.11 22.78
CA ASP A 214 19.47 9.52 24.02
C ASP A 214 19.14 10.98 24.36
N GLN A 215 19.27 11.90 23.40
CA GLN A 215 18.92 13.31 23.59
C GLN A 215 17.43 13.51 23.88
N ALA A 216 16.55 12.80 23.16
CA ALA A 216 15.11 12.92 23.36
C ALA A 216 14.69 12.47 24.79
N LEU A 217 15.35 11.44 25.34
CA LEU A 217 15.13 11.02 26.72
C LEU A 217 15.67 12.03 27.74
N GLU A 218 16.84 12.62 27.48
CA GLU A 218 17.42 13.66 28.34
C GLU A 218 16.56 14.93 28.38
N LEU A 219 16.00 15.33 27.24
CA LEU A 219 15.18 16.53 27.08
C LEU A 219 13.69 16.31 27.37
N GLY A 220 13.25 15.06 27.58
CA GLY A 220 11.83 14.72 27.76
C GLY A 220 10.98 14.90 26.49
N ALA A 221 11.59 14.83 25.30
CA ALA A 221 10.89 14.91 24.02
C ALA A 221 10.10 13.63 23.72
N THR A 222 8.88 13.75 23.22
CA THR A 222 7.99 12.61 22.94
C THR A 222 8.52 11.69 21.84
N PHE A 223 9.24 12.22 20.86
CA PHE A 223 9.73 11.49 19.70
C PHE A 223 11.22 11.75 19.48
N SER A 224 11.90 10.79 18.83
CA SER A 224 13.23 11.01 18.27
C SER A 224 13.19 12.06 17.16
N GLU A 225 14.35 12.53 16.71
CA GLU A 225 14.49 13.11 15.38
C GLU A 225 14.03 12.13 14.30
N ALA A 226 13.77 12.66 13.12
CA ALA A 226 13.19 11.92 12.01
C ALA A 226 14.28 11.57 10.99
N PHE A 227 14.43 10.28 10.68
CA PHE A 227 15.36 9.79 9.66
C PHE A 227 14.63 8.89 8.66
N PRO A 228 15.06 8.85 7.39
CA PRO A 228 14.38 8.04 6.38
C PRO A 228 14.68 6.55 6.55
N ALA A 229 13.66 5.71 6.43
CA ALA A 229 13.84 4.26 6.39
C ALA A 229 14.40 3.79 5.04
N THR A 230 14.02 4.44 3.94
CA THR A 230 14.63 4.26 2.62
C THR A 230 15.77 5.26 2.46
N SER A 231 16.97 4.81 2.10
CA SER A 231 18.06 5.76 1.86
C SER A 231 17.72 6.69 0.68
N PRO A 232 18.07 7.99 0.75
CA PRO A 232 17.86 8.91 -0.36
C PRO A 232 18.52 8.46 -1.66
N THR A 233 19.60 7.69 -1.59
CA THR A 233 20.23 7.10 -2.78
C THR A 233 19.35 6.00 -3.37
N ALA A 234 18.85 5.06 -2.55
CA ALA A 234 18.03 3.95 -3.01
C ALA A 234 16.75 4.43 -3.71
N ALA A 235 16.06 5.42 -3.11
CA ALA A 235 14.86 6.03 -3.66
C ALA A 235 15.08 6.75 -5.01
N ASN A 236 16.34 6.95 -5.42
CA ASN A 236 16.70 7.72 -6.60
C ASN A 236 17.51 6.94 -7.67
N THR A 237 17.50 5.61 -7.64
CA THR A 237 18.28 4.77 -8.58
C THR A 237 17.59 4.46 -9.93
N ILE A 238 16.27 4.61 -10.03
CA ILE A 238 15.46 4.18 -11.17
C ILE A 238 15.42 5.24 -12.29
N GLY A 239 15.38 6.52 -11.91
CA GLY A 239 15.11 7.66 -12.79
C GLY A 239 13.67 7.70 -13.34
N ARG A 240 13.31 8.81 -13.99
CA ARG A 240 11.97 8.96 -14.60
C ARG A 240 11.78 7.98 -15.76
N GLN A 241 10.67 7.25 -15.74
CA GLN A 241 10.32 6.25 -16.76
C GLN A 241 9.00 6.55 -17.49
N TYR A 242 8.06 7.23 -16.84
CA TYR A 242 6.86 7.77 -17.47
C TYR A 242 6.99 9.30 -17.60
N PHE A 243 6.66 9.81 -18.78
CA PHE A 243 6.95 11.20 -19.17
C PHE A 243 5.68 12.03 -19.43
N GLY A 244 4.50 11.40 -19.39
CA GLY A 244 3.22 12.11 -19.50
C GLY A 244 2.71 12.59 -18.14
N PRO A 245 1.61 13.38 -18.13
CA PRO A 245 0.95 13.77 -16.89
C PRO A 245 0.36 12.55 -16.17
N VAL A 246 0.31 12.60 -14.84
CA VAL A 246 -0.21 11.50 -14.01
C VAL A 246 -1.27 12.04 -13.06
N VAL A 247 -2.40 11.37 -12.95
CA VAL A 247 -3.40 11.59 -11.89
C VAL A 247 -3.39 10.37 -10.99
N LEU A 248 -3.23 10.58 -9.68
CA LEU A 248 -3.34 9.51 -8.69
C LEU A 248 -4.79 9.40 -8.22
N VAL A 249 -5.33 8.18 -8.14
CA VAL A 249 -6.68 7.91 -7.61
C VAL A 249 -6.59 7.17 -6.29
N THR A 250 -7.21 7.72 -5.24
CA THR A 250 -7.17 7.20 -3.86
C THR A 250 -8.57 7.05 -3.25
N ASN A 251 -8.67 6.35 -2.13
CA ASN A 251 -9.88 6.25 -1.31
C ASN A 251 -9.54 6.06 0.18
N ALA A 252 -10.55 6.00 1.04
CA ALA A 252 -10.38 5.80 2.48
C ALA A 252 -9.81 4.42 2.86
N ARG A 253 -9.61 3.54 1.87
CA ARG A 253 -9.02 2.19 2.04
C ARG A 253 -7.60 2.09 1.50
N CYS A 254 -6.97 3.21 1.17
CA CYS A 254 -5.53 3.30 0.97
C CYS A 254 -4.86 3.33 2.35
N PHE A 255 -4.10 2.30 2.71
CA PHE A 255 -3.43 2.23 4.00
C PHE A 255 -1.92 2.07 3.85
N SER A 256 -1.19 2.61 4.83
CA SER A 256 0.19 2.28 5.14
C SER A 256 1.19 2.60 4.04
N ALA A 257 1.91 1.64 3.43
CA ALA A 257 2.79 1.99 2.31
C ALA A 257 2.06 2.75 1.18
N THR A 258 0.74 2.57 1.05
CA THR A 258 -0.09 3.35 0.12
C THR A 258 -0.30 4.79 0.57
N ASP A 259 -0.46 5.05 1.87
CA ASP A 259 -0.50 6.43 2.40
C ASP A 259 0.83 7.14 2.11
N ILE A 260 1.95 6.46 2.36
CA ILE A 260 3.31 6.95 2.07
C ILE A 260 3.48 7.23 0.56
N PHE A 261 3.01 6.32 -0.30
CA PHE A 261 3.03 6.56 -1.75
C PHE A 261 2.21 7.78 -2.13
N ALA A 262 0.99 7.92 -1.61
CA ALA A 262 0.11 9.04 -1.93
C ALA A 262 0.64 10.38 -1.39
N ALA A 263 1.24 10.36 -0.19
CA ALA A 263 1.86 11.51 0.44
C ALA A 263 3.08 11.95 -0.38
N GLY A 264 4.00 11.04 -0.69
CA GLY A 264 5.14 11.29 -1.53
C GLY A 264 4.75 11.75 -2.95
N PHE A 265 3.69 11.19 -3.55
CA PHE A 265 3.20 11.64 -4.85
C PHE A 265 2.78 13.13 -4.81
N GLN A 266 2.05 13.51 -3.76
CA GLN A 266 1.58 14.89 -3.58
C GLN A 266 2.71 15.84 -3.18
N ASP A 267 3.63 15.41 -2.31
CA ASP A 267 4.71 16.26 -1.76
C ASP A 267 5.82 16.53 -2.78
N HIS A 268 5.98 15.66 -3.78
CA HIS A 268 6.90 15.84 -4.89
C HIS A 268 6.24 16.48 -6.13
N GLY A 269 4.95 16.87 -6.03
CA GLY A 269 4.22 17.52 -7.11
C GLY A 269 4.16 16.68 -8.39
N ILE A 270 4.04 15.36 -8.27
CA ILE A 270 4.04 14.45 -9.44
C ILE A 270 2.81 14.68 -10.32
N GLY A 271 1.69 15.01 -9.70
CA GLY A 271 0.43 15.38 -10.35
C GLY A 271 -0.67 15.53 -9.31
N PRO A 272 -1.92 15.77 -9.73
CA PRO A 272 -3.02 15.92 -8.81
C PRO A 272 -3.57 14.56 -8.32
N VAL A 273 -4.11 14.57 -7.10
CA VAL A 273 -4.73 13.43 -6.43
C VAL A 273 -6.26 13.57 -6.51
N LEU A 274 -6.92 12.53 -7.01
CA LEU A 274 -8.37 12.39 -7.09
C LEU A 274 -8.85 11.33 -6.09
N GLY A 275 -9.51 11.74 -5.02
CA GLY A 275 -10.06 10.81 -4.03
C GLY A 275 -11.50 10.43 -4.33
N THR A 276 -11.91 9.19 -4.07
CA THR A 276 -13.33 8.84 -3.94
C THR A 276 -13.89 9.10 -2.54
N ASP A 277 -12.99 9.41 -1.61
CA ASP A 277 -13.22 9.78 -0.21
C ASP A 277 -12.36 11.01 0.13
N PRO A 278 -12.67 11.77 1.19
CA PRO A 278 -11.96 13.00 1.52
C PRO A 278 -10.51 12.78 1.99
N ASN A 279 -10.16 11.58 2.45
CA ASN A 279 -8.82 11.24 2.91
C ASN A 279 -8.52 9.77 2.59
N THR A 280 -7.22 9.44 2.55
CA THR A 280 -6.76 8.05 2.68
C THR A 280 -6.96 7.53 4.12
N GLY A 281 -6.61 6.26 4.35
CA GLY A 281 -6.86 5.57 5.61
C GLY A 281 -5.96 5.99 6.78
N ALA A 282 -4.95 6.83 6.54
CA ALA A 282 -4.05 7.37 7.57
C ALA A 282 -3.23 6.30 8.31
N GLY A 283 -2.90 5.20 7.64
CA GLY A 283 -2.12 4.09 8.18
C GLY A 283 -0.61 4.32 8.19
N GLY A 284 -0.13 5.57 8.35
CA GLY A 284 1.28 5.98 8.21
C GLY A 284 2.26 5.47 9.27
N ALA A 285 1.92 4.38 9.97
CA ALA A 285 2.80 3.74 10.92
C ALA A 285 3.65 2.65 10.25
N ASN A 286 4.91 2.58 10.65
CA ASN A 286 5.72 1.38 10.45
C ASN A 286 5.46 0.41 11.60
N VAL A 287 5.12 -0.83 11.25
CA VAL A 287 4.67 -1.84 12.22
C VAL A 287 5.68 -2.96 12.31
N TRP A 288 6.06 -3.35 13.53
CA TRP A 288 6.87 -4.54 13.78
C TRP A 288 6.06 -5.58 14.52
N THR A 289 6.32 -6.85 14.24
CA THR A 289 5.66 -7.95 14.97
C THR A 289 6.35 -8.16 16.32
N HIS A 290 5.64 -8.76 17.26
CA HIS A 290 6.17 -9.10 18.58
C HIS A 290 7.33 -10.08 18.49
N ASP A 291 7.30 -10.99 17.51
CA ASP A 291 8.40 -11.93 17.28
C ASP A 291 9.68 -11.20 16.89
N VAL A 292 9.59 -10.17 16.04
CA VAL A 292 10.73 -9.31 15.69
C VAL A 292 11.27 -8.61 16.94
N LEU A 293 10.40 -8.11 17.82
CA LEU A 293 10.81 -7.47 19.08
C LEU A 293 11.47 -8.46 20.05
N CYS A 294 10.97 -9.70 20.13
CA CYS A 294 11.59 -10.76 20.93
C CYS A 294 12.99 -11.06 20.42
N GLU A 295 13.16 -11.16 19.11
CA GLU A 295 14.44 -11.48 18.50
C GLU A 295 15.46 -10.35 18.61
N LEU A 296 15.04 -9.10 18.37
CA LEU A 296 15.85 -7.90 18.56
C LEU A 296 16.41 -7.76 19.98
N MET A 297 15.76 -8.37 20.96
CA MET A 297 16.10 -8.24 22.38
C MET A 297 16.49 -9.58 23.01
N VAL A 298 16.76 -10.61 22.20
CA VAL A 298 17.05 -11.98 22.68
C VAL A 298 18.31 -12.04 23.56
N HIS A 299 19.26 -11.14 23.33
CA HIS A 299 20.51 -11.05 24.09
C HIS A 299 20.47 -10.01 25.22
N ASP A 300 19.38 -9.25 25.38
CA ASP A 300 19.21 -8.33 26.52
C ASP A 300 18.60 -9.10 27.72
N PRO A 301 19.36 -9.34 28.81
CA PRO A 301 18.86 -10.06 29.98
C PRO A 301 17.74 -9.30 30.72
N ALA A 302 17.57 -8.00 30.46
CA ALA A 302 16.49 -7.17 30.97
C ALA A 302 15.38 -6.95 29.93
N SER A 303 15.35 -7.75 28.85
CA SER A 303 14.28 -7.71 27.86
C SER A 303 12.92 -8.03 28.51
N PRO A 304 11.89 -7.18 28.31
CA PRO A 304 10.54 -7.50 28.73
C PRO A 304 9.81 -8.42 27.73
N TYR A 305 10.39 -8.67 26.55
CA TYR A 305 9.75 -9.43 25.50
C TYR A 305 9.92 -10.93 25.72
N ALA A 306 8.79 -11.64 25.77
CA ALA A 306 8.72 -13.09 25.84
C ALA A 306 7.69 -13.59 24.83
N PRO A 307 7.84 -14.81 24.27
CA PRO A 307 6.84 -15.37 23.36
C PRO A 307 5.43 -15.33 23.96
N LEU A 308 4.45 -14.91 23.17
CA LEU A 308 3.07 -14.85 23.62
C LEU A 308 2.47 -16.26 23.70
N PRO A 309 1.53 -16.50 24.63
CA PRO A 309 0.92 -17.81 24.80
C PRO A 309 0.16 -18.26 23.55
N LYS A 310 0.02 -19.57 23.38
CA LYS A 310 -0.76 -20.20 22.30
C LYS A 310 -0.30 -19.82 20.88
N GLN A 311 1.00 -19.56 20.69
CA GLN A 311 1.57 -19.14 19.40
C GLN A 311 0.90 -17.85 18.86
N SER A 312 0.39 -17.01 19.75
CA SER A 312 -0.18 -15.72 19.37
C SER A 312 0.95 -14.78 18.92
N ASN A 313 0.61 -13.80 18.11
CA ASN A 313 1.50 -12.71 17.74
C ASN A 313 0.74 -11.38 17.82
N MET A 314 1.45 -10.27 17.93
CA MET A 314 0.87 -8.94 17.86
C MET A 314 1.75 -8.04 17.00
N ARG A 315 1.18 -6.92 16.54
CA ARG A 315 1.91 -5.90 15.80
C ARG A 315 1.84 -4.60 16.56
N VAL A 316 2.96 -3.88 16.58
CA VAL A 316 3.09 -2.60 17.27
C VAL A 316 3.52 -1.57 16.25
N ALA A 317 2.78 -0.45 16.19
CA ALA A 317 3.24 0.76 15.50
C ALA A 317 4.46 1.30 16.24
N ILE A 318 5.65 1.05 15.70
CA ILE A 318 6.91 1.35 16.38
C ILE A 318 7.46 2.72 15.97
N ARG A 319 7.15 3.15 14.74
CA ARG A 319 7.52 4.46 14.21
C ARG A 319 6.37 5.09 13.45
N ARG A 320 6.25 6.41 13.55
CA ARG A 320 5.33 7.21 12.73
C ARG A 320 6.06 7.85 11.56
N THR A 321 5.41 7.93 10.41
CA THR A 321 5.95 8.59 9.20
C THR A 321 5.55 10.07 9.13
N LEU A 322 6.49 10.90 8.69
CA LEU A 322 6.28 12.32 8.45
C LEU A 322 6.33 12.66 6.96
N ARG A 323 5.46 13.56 6.54
CA ARG A 323 5.41 14.18 5.21
C ARG A 323 6.70 14.92 4.87
N VAL A 324 6.90 15.22 3.58
CA VAL A 324 8.07 15.95 3.04
C VAL A 324 7.65 17.15 2.20
N GLY A 325 8.62 17.84 1.59
CA GLY A 325 8.35 18.99 0.73
C GLY A 325 7.61 20.12 1.47
N ALA A 326 6.56 20.65 0.84
CA ALA A 326 5.77 21.75 1.42
C ALA A 326 5.02 21.37 2.72
N ARG A 327 4.89 20.07 3.02
CA ARG A 327 4.19 19.56 4.21
C ARG A 327 5.14 18.96 5.24
N SER A 328 6.44 19.21 5.09
CA SER A 328 7.50 18.61 5.92
C SER A 328 7.19 18.67 7.42
N GLY A 329 7.30 17.54 8.10
CA GLY A 329 7.08 17.41 9.54
C GLY A 329 5.64 17.09 9.95
N THR A 330 4.68 17.13 9.03
CA THR A 330 3.29 16.73 9.30
C THR A 330 3.19 15.20 9.37
N PRO A 331 2.57 14.59 10.39
CA PRO A 331 2.36 13.13 10.42
C PRO A 331 1.45 12.65 9.29
N VAL A 332 1.77 11.47 8.73
CA VAL A 332 0.85 10.73 7.84
C VAL A 332 -0.18 9.96 8.66
N GLU A 333 0.25 9.39 9.78
CA GLU A 333 -0.62 8.75 10.76
C GLU A 333 -1.69 9.72 11.25
N ASP A 334 -2.91 9.20 11.50
CA ASP A 334 -4.14 9.92 11.88
C ASP A 334 -4.72 10.90 10.85
N LEU A 335 -3.90 11.52 10.00
CA LEU A 335 -4.32 12.55 9.04
C LEU A 335 -4.52 12.02 7.62
N GLY A 336 -3.67 11.09 7.19
CA GLY A 336 -3.63 10.57 5.83
C GLY A 336 -3.31 11.65 4.79
N VAL A 337 -3.84 11.45 3.59
CA VAL A 337 -3.63 12.31 2.43
C VAL A 337 -4.97 12.82 1.93
N THR A 338 -5.17 14.14 2.02
CA THR A 338 -6.33 14.83 1.43
C THR A 338 -6.09 15.00 -0.08
N PRO A 339 -7.03 14.58 -0.95
CA PRO A 339 -6.91 14.71 -2.39
C PRO A 339 -7.15 16.16 -2.83
N ASP A 340 -6.64 16.52 -4.01
CA ASP A 340 -6.86 17.84 -4.61
C ASP A 340 -8.29 17.99 -5.15
N ALA A 341 -8.94 16.87 -5.49
CA ALA A 341 -10.36 16.82 -5.83
C ALA A 341 -11.02 15.55 -5.30
N VAL A 342 -12.31 15.64 -4.95
CA VAL A 342 -13.12 14.49 -4.55
C VAL A 342 -14.15 14.15 -5.64
N HIS A 343 -14.21 12.87 -6.02
CA HIS A 343 -15.23 12.32 -6.91
C HIS A 343 -16.19 11.43 -6.13
N ARG A 344 -17.48 11.79 -6.10
CA ARG A 344 -18.50 10.93 -5.49
C ARG A 344 -18.88 9.82 -6.45
N MET A 345 -18.68 8.57 -6.03
CA MET A 345 -18.99 7.39 -6.82
C MET A 345 -20.44 7.41 -7.33
N THR A 346 -20.61 7.20 -8.63
CA THR A 346 -21.93 7.17 -9.28
C THR A 346 -22.40 5.73 -9.48
N ARG A 347 -23.66 5.57 -9.89
CA ARG A 347 -24.19 4.27 -10.34
C ARG A 347 -23.36 3.68 -11.49
N ARG A 348 -22.92 4.51 -12.43
CA ARG A 348 -22.10 4.06 -13.57
C ARG A 348 -20.71 3.64 -13.12
N ASP A 349 -20.19 4.22 -12.04
CA ASP A 349 -18.92 3.75 -11.51
C ASP A 349 -19.01 2.33 -10.95
N LEU A 350 -20.15 1.98 -10.35
CA LEU A 350 -20.41 0.65 -9.80
C LEU A 350 -20.78 -0.38 -10.87
N LEU A 351 -21.50 0.02 -11.93
CA LEU A 351 -22.08 -0.90 -12.92
C LEU A 351 -21.36 -0.91 -14.27
N GLU A 352 -20.62 0.14 -14.60
CA GLU A 352 -19.96 0.35 -15.90
C GLU A 352 -18.45 0.56 -15.71
N ASP A 353 -17.85 -0.17 -14.76
CA ASP A 353 -16.40 -0.27 -14.59
C ASP A 353 -15.71 1.10 -14.39
N ASN A 354 -16.22 1.88 -13.43
CA ASN A 354 -15.69 3.20 -13.05
C ASN A 354 -15.79 4.26 -14.16
N ALA A 355 -16.80 4.17 -15.04
CA ALA A 355 -16.91 5.05 -16.21
C ALA A 355 -16.85 6.56 -15.88
N ASP A 356 -17.55 7.04 -14.85
CA ASP A 356 -17.60 8.48 -14.54
C ASP A 356 -16.33 8.93 -13.80
N LEU A 357 -15.77 8.09 -12.94
CA LEU A 357 -14.48 8.30 -12.26
C LEU A 357 -13.33 8.39 -13.25
N LEU A 358 -13.25 7.46 -14.21
CA LEU A 358 -12.22 7.48 -15.26
C LEU A 358 -12.39 8.71 -16.17
N ASN A 359 -13.63 9.11 -16.46
CA ASN A 359 -13.90 10.37 -17.14
C ASN A 359 -13.47 11.59 -16.33
N ARG A 360 -13.66 11.58 -15.00
CA ARG A 360 -13.21 12.67 -14.12
C ARG A 360 -11.69 12.77 -14.11
N ALA A 361 -10.98 11.64 -13.99
CA ALA A 361 -9.53 11.60 -14.06
C ALA A 361 -9.00 12.04 -15.44
N GLY A 362 -9.64 11.60 -16.54
CA GLY A 362 -9.30 12.03 -17.90
C GLY A 362 -9.45 13.55 -18.11
N ARG A 363 -10.48 14.18 -17.52
CA ARG A 363 -10.62 15.64 -17.53
C ARG A 363 -9.50 16.35 -16.80
N MET A 364 -9.03 15.81 -15.66
CA MET A 364 -7.89 16.36 -14.92
C MET A 364 -6.61 16.24 -15.74
N LEU A 365 -6.34 15.08 -16.34
CA LEU A 365 -5.19 14.87 -17.23
C LEU A 365 -5.18 15.83 -18.43
N ALA A 366 -6.34 16.12 -19.02
CA ALA A 366 -6.43 17.05 -20.16
C ALA A 366 -6.19 18.52 -19.77
N GLN A 367 -6.31 18.87 -18.48
CA GLN A 367 -6.01 20.20 -17.95
C GLN A 367 -4.53 20.35 -17.57
N GLU A 368 -3.86 19.24 -17.25
CA GLU A 368 -2.42 19.20 -17.04
C GLU A 368 -1.69 19.53 -18.34
N ARG A 369 -0.84 20.56 -18.32
CA ARG A 369 0.06 20.82 -19.45
C ARG A 369 1.22 19.82 -19.39
N PRO A 370 1.70 19.29 -20.53
CA PRO A 370 2.90 18.46 -20.52
C PRO A 370 4.05 19.26 -19.88
N ALA A 371 4.71 18.67 -18.87
CA ALA A 371 5.93 19.24 -18.31
C ALA A 371 6.98 19.31 -19.44
N GLY A 372 7.35 20.53 -19.82
CA GLY A 372 8.32 20.83 -20.87
C GLY A 372 9.72 20.31 -20.58
#